data_AF-A0A3D4JD67-F1
#
_entry.id   AF-A0A3D4JD67-F1
#
_cell.length_a   1.000
_cell.length_b   1.000
_cell.length_c   1.000
_cell.angle_alpha   90.00
_cell.angle_beta   90.00
_cell.angle_gamma   90.00
#
_symmetry.space_group_name_H-M   'P 1'
#
loop_
_entity.id
_entity.type
_entity.pdbx_description
1 polymer ?
#
loop_
_entity_poly.entity_id
_entity_poly.type
_entity_poly.pdbx_seq_one_letter_code
_entity_poly.pdbx_strand_id
1 'polypeptide(L)'
;METNTTSQPASGTNRNLIIGIVIAIVLCCCCAITAVAGYYGYQTYLEAQRIAQDLQEFEIPQEFLTPIPGDPFDPNQPTPSFDLDVSGEIPSGGLADDETRLTAWFSVQLVAILSECPSPTVEGTTITVIQQPDANGEWQEEWDVNCGDGTSKPFILTFTPNENGTINVDVDVPGQ
;
A
#
# COMPACT_ATOMS: atom_id res chain seq x y z
N MET A 1 -34.99 56.90 -52.54
CA MET A 1 -33.66 57.35 -52.10
C MET A 1 -33.29 56.50 -50.90
N GLU A 2 -32.18 55.83 -50.77
CA GLU A 2 -31.05 55.47 -51.61
C GLU A 2 -30.33 54.41 -50.76
N THR A 3 -29.73 53.43 -51.43
CA THR A 3 -28.88 52.38 -50.86
C THR A 3 -27.84 52.89 -49.85
N ASN A 4 -27.52 52.08 -48.83
CA ASN A 4 -26.13 51.88 -48.45
C ASN A 4 -25.90 50.51 -47.79
N THR A 5 -25.53 49.57 -48.65
CA THR A 5 -24.82 48.34 -48.32
C THR A 5 -23.52 48.71 -47.60
N THR A 6 -23.43 48.50 -46.29
CA THR A 6 -22.09 48.40 -45.66
C THR A 6 -21.59 46.98 -45.90
N SER A 7 -20.86 46.84 -47.01
CA SER A 7 -20.01 45.68 -47.28
C SER A 7 -18.95 45.61 -46.18
N GLN A 8 -19.07 44.62 -45.29
CA GLN A 8 -18.00 44.31 -44.35
C GLN A 8 -16.87 43.62 -45.13
N PRO A 9 -15.63 44.14 -45.09
CA PRO A 9 -14.54 43.49 -45.80
C PRO A 9 -14.28 42.12 -45.18
N ALA A 10 -14.24 41.10 -46.01
CA ALA A 10 -13.85 39.75 -45.61
C ALA A 10 -12.41 39.76 -45.12
N SER A 11 -12.20 39.74 -43.80
CA SER A 11 -10.87 39.56 -43.19
C SER A 11 -10.63 38.08 -42.87
N GLY A 12 -10.61 37.25 -43.90
CA GLY A 12 -10.34 35.81 -43.83
C GLY A 12 -8.85 35.46 -43.74
N THR A 13 -8.06 36.17 -42.93
CA THR A 13 -6.60 35.97 -42.83
C THR A 13 -6.11 35.72 -41.40
N ASN A 14 -6.87 36.12 -40.38
CA ASN A 14 -6.46 35.96 -38.98
C ASN A 14 -6.96 34.65 -38.36
N ARG A 15 -7.86 33.92 -39.00
CA ARG A 15 -8.41 32.67 -38.43
C ARG A 15 -7.35 31.59 -38.30
N ASN A 16 -6.46 31.45 -39.28
CA ASN A 16 -5.37 30.48 -39.24
C ASN A 16 -4.26 30.90 -38.24
N LEU A 17 -4.04 32.21 -38.06
CA LEU A 17 -3.11 32.73 -37.05
C LEU A 17 -3.64 32.49 -35.62
N ILE A 18 -4.92 32.77 -35.39
CA ILE A 18 -5.59 32.55 -34.09
C ILE A 18 -5.63 31.05 -33.76
N ILE A 19 -5.97 30.19 -34.73
CA ILE A 19 -5.94 28.73 -34.55
C ILE A 19 -4.51 28.25 -34.22
N GLY A 20 -3.49 28.78 -34.91
CA GLY A 20 -2.09 28.46 -34.63
C GLY A 20 -1.65 28.84 -33.21
N ILE A 21 -2.04 30.02 -32.73
CA ILE A 21 -1.74 30.49 -31.37
C ILE A 21 -2.44 29.60 -30.32
N VAL A 22 -3.71 29.26 -30.54
CA VAL A 22 -4.47 28.40 -29.62
C VAL A 22 -3.82 27.01 -29.53
N ILE A 23 -3.44 26.42 -30.66
CA ILE A 23 -2.76 25.11 -30.68
C ILE A 23 -1.41 25.18 -29.95
N ALA A 24 -0.63 26.25 -30.15
CA ALA A 24 0.64 26.43 -29.47
C ALA A 24 0.48 26.58 -27.94
N ILE A 25 -0.54 27.32 -27.48
CA ILE A 25 -0.83 27.48 -26.05
C ILE A 25 -1.30 26.14 -25.44
N VAL A 26 -2.17 25.41 -26.13
CA VAL A 26 -2.65 24.10 -25.65
C VAL A 26 -1.51 23.09 -25.57
N LEU A 27 -0.66 22.99 -26.59
CA LEU A 27 0.54 22.13 -26.56
C LEU A 27 1.50 22.54 -25.43
N CYS A 28 1.72 23.84 -25.22
CA CYS A 28 2.56 24.34 -24.14
C CYS A 28 2.00 23.97 -22.76
N CYS A 29 0.69 24.13 -22.54
CA CYS A 29 0.03 23.75 -21.31
C CYS A 29 0.07 22.22 -21.09
N CYS A 30 -0.14 21.42 -22.13
CA CYS A 30 -0.04 19.97 -22.03
C CYS A 30 1.37 19.52 -21.65
N CYS A 31 2.41 20.11 -22.23
CA CYS A 31 3.81 19.81 -21.90
C CYS A 31 4.17 20.23 -20.46
N ALA A 32 3.67 21.36 -19.99
CA ALA A 32 3.88 21.79 -18.61
C ALA A 32 3.21 20.83 -17.61
N ILE A 33 1.98 20.38 -17.89
CA ILE A 33 1.25 19.46 -17.03
C ILE A 33 1.94 18.09 -17.00
N THR A 34 2.38 17.55 -18.14
CA THR A 34 3.07 16.25 -18.16
C THR A 34 4.45 16.30 -17.51
N ALA A 35 5.18 17.40 -17.65
CA ALA A 35 6.47 17.59 -16.96
C ALA A 35 6.29 17.67 -15.43
N VAL A 36 5.26 18.38 -14.97
CA VAL A 36 4.93 18.49 -13.54
C VAL A 36 4.44 17.15 -12.99
N ALA A 37 3.52 16.48 -13.69
CA ALA A 37 3.03 15.16 -13.30
C ALA A 37 4.14 14.09 -13.32
N GLY A 38 5.04 14.14 -14.29
CA GLY A 38 6.22 13.27 -14.35
C GLY A 38 7.20 13.55 -13.21
N TYR A 39 7.40 14.81 -12.84
CA TYR A 39 8.24 15.17 -11.68
C TYR A 39 7.64 14.69 -10.36
N TYR A 40 6.35 14.92 -10.12
CA TYR A 40 5.69 14.42 -8.90
C TYR A 40 5.56 12.89 -8.88
N GLY A 41 5.27 12.26 -10.01
CA GLY A 41 5.26 10.79 -10.12
C GLY A 41 6.64 10.15 -9.96
N TYR A 42 7.71 10.85 -10.35
CA TYR A 42 9.08 10.38 -10.11
C TYR A 42 9.48 10.47 -8.64
N GLN A 43 9.01 11.49 -7.92
CA GLN A 43 9.22 11.60 -6.47
C GLN A 43 8.53 10.44 -5.73
N THR A 44 7.26 10.17 -6.03
CA THR A 44 6.54 9.05 -5.39
C THR A 44 7.11 7.68 -5.78
N TYR A 45 7.65 7.54 -7.01
CA TYR A 45 8.36 6.34 -7.42
C TYR A 45 9.66 6.09 -6.63
N LEU A 46 10.43 7.14 -6.33
CA LEU A 46 11.64 7.03 -5.51
C LEU A 46 11.33 6.71 -4.05
N GLU A 47 10.25 7.28 -3.51
CA GLU A 47 9.75 6.95 -2.17
C GLU A 47 9.26 5.50 -2.11
N ALA A 48 8.52 5.04 -3.12
CA ALA A 48 8.08 3.66 -3.22
C ALA A 48 9.26 2.67 -3.35
N GLN A 49 10.32 3.02 -4.09
CA GLN A 49 11.54 2.20 -4.12
C GLN A 49 12.24 2.14 -2.76
N ARG A 50 12.22 3.22 -1.99
CA ARG A 50 12.83 3.27 -0.67
C ARG A 50 12.04 2.43 0.34
N ILE A 51 10.71 2.48 0.29
CA ILE A 51 9.83 1.59 1.06
C ILE A 51 10.06 0.13 0.64
N ALA A 52 10.19 -0.15 -0.66
CA ALA A 52 10.51 -1.49 -1.14
C ALA A 52 11.91 -1.97 -0.69
N GLN A 53 12.88 -1.08 -0.50
CA GLN A 53 14.19 -1.40 0.08
C GLN A 53 14.10 -1.61 1.60
N ASP A 54 13.31 -0.82 2.34
CA ASP A 54 13.04 -1.05 3.76
C ASP A 54 12.35 -2.41 4.00
N LEU A 55 11.45 -2.82 3.09
CA LEU A 55 10.83 -4.15 3.13
C LEU A 55 11.81 -5.28 2.77
N GLN A 56 12.90 -5.00 2.05
CA GLN A 56 14.00 -5.95 1.83
C GLN A 56 14.96 -6.02 3.02
N GLU A 57 15.01 -4.96 3.85
CA GLU A 57 15.78 -4.88 5.08
C GLU A 57 14.99 -5.40 6.30
N PHE A 58 13.72 -5.78 6.10
CA PHE A 58 13.05 -6.76 6.95
C PHE A 58 13.78 -8.10 6.80
N GLU A 59 14.85 -8.23 7.58
CA GLU A 59 15.65 -9.43 7.71
C GLU A 59 14.73 -10.50 8.29
N ILE A 60 14.01 -11.22 7.43
CA ILE A 60 13.39 -12.49 7.81
C ILE A 60 14.52 -13.28 8.45
N PRO A 61 14.43 -13.64 9.76
CA PRO A 61 15.53 -14.30 10.43
C PRO A 61 15.96 -15.50 9.57
N GLN A 62 17.24 -15.57 9.19
CA GLN A 62 17.74 -16.65 8.31
C GLN A 62 17.53 -18.04 8.92
N GLU A 63 17.17 -18.10 10.21
CA GLU A 63 16.65 -19.25 10.93
C GLU A 63 15.36 -19.85 10.29
N PHE A 64 14.56 -19.06 9.56
CA PHE A 64 13.41 -19.53 8.77
C PHE A 64 13.80 -20.01 7.35
N LEU A 65 15.02 -19.72 6.92
CA LEU A 65 15.64 -20.26 5.71
C LEU A 65 16.49 -21.49 6.03
N THR A 66 16.09 -22.32 7.01
CA THR A 66 16.68 -23.66 7.11
C THR A 66 16.55 -24.32 5.75
N PRO A 67 17.66 -24.71 5.10
CA PRO A 67 17.61 -25.35 3.81
C PRO A 67 16.76 -26.61 3.96
N ILE A 68 15.65 -26.69 3.24
CA ILE A 68 15.11 -27.99 2.83
C ILE A 68 16.33 -28.73 2.26
N PRO A 69 16.66 -29.96 2.71
CA PRO A 69 17.73 -30.73 2.10
C PRO A 69 17.31 -31.06 0.65
N GLY A 70 17.58 -30.15 -0.28
CA GLY A 70 17.02 -30.14 -1.62
C GLY A 70 17.68 -29.04 -2.44
N ASP A 71 18.01 -29.39 -3.68
CA ASP A 71 18.70 -28.51 -4.63
C ASP A 71 17.83 -27.27 -4.92
N PRO A 72 18.32 -26.04 -4.66
CA PRO A 72 17.58 -24.79 -4.92
C PRO A 72 17.22 -24.56 -6.40
N PHE A 73 17.67 -25.45 -7.29
CA PHE A 73 17.33 -25.44 -8.72
C PHE A 73 16.45 -26.61 -9.16
N ASP A 74 15.86 -27.41 -8.26
CA ASP A 74 14.95 -28.49 -8.65
C ASP A 74 13.63 -27.91 -9.19
N PRO A 75 13.35 -28.03 -10.51
CA PRO A 75 12.10 -27.52 -11.11
C PRO A 75 10.85 -28.30 -10.67
N ASN A 76 11.01 -29.41 -9.93
CA ASN A 76 9.90 -30.17 -9.34
C ASN A 76 9.70 -29.89 -7.86
N GLN A 77 10.51 -29.01 -7.26
CA GLN A 77 10.29 -28.59 -5.87
C GLN A 77 8.99 -27.78 -5.81
N PRO A 78 8.02 -28.16 -4.96
CA PRO A 78 6.84 -27.33 -4.74
C PRO A 78 7.30 -25.98 -4.22
N THR A 79 7.06 -24.92 -4.97
CA THR A 79 7.22 -23.56 -4.45
C THR A 79 6.26 -23.41 -3.26
N PRO A 80 6.73 -23.01 -2.06
CA PRO A 80 5.83 -22.66 -0.98
C PRO A 80 5.00 -21.46 -1.46
N SER A 81 3.71 -21.70 -1.71
CA SER A 81 2.74 -20.65 -2.01
C SER A 81 2.12 -20.20 -0.70
N PHE A 82 2.46 -18.98 -0.28
CA PHE A 82 1.77 -18.31 0.82
C PHE A 82 0.57 -17.58 0.21
N ASP A 83 -0.63 -17.94 0.66
CA ASP A 83 -1.85 -17.24 0.27
C ASP A 83 -2.01 -16.02 1.18
N LEU A 84 -1.29 -14.96 0.83
CA LEU A 84 -1.41 -13.67 1.50
C LEU A 84 -2.56 -12.91 0.85
N ASP A 85 -3.51 -12.46 1.67
CA ASP A 85 -4.56 -11.56 1.23
C ASP A 85 -3.96 -10.17 0.99
N VAL A 86 -3.75 -9.87 -0.29
CA VAL A 86 -3.30 -8.57 -0.81
C VAL A 86 -4.45 -7.75 -1.40
N SER A 87 -5.71 -8.15 -1.17
CA SER A 87 -6.89 -7.44 -1.66
C SER A 87 -7.00 -6.01 -1.10
N GLY A 88 -6.30 -5.74 0.00
CA GLY A 88 -6.39 -4.49 0.76
C GLY A 88 -7.56 -4.49 1.75
N GLU A 89 -8.30 -5.59 1.86
CA GLU A 89 -9.24 -5.80 2.95
C GLU A 89 -8.46 -6.03 4.25
N ILE A 90 -8.95 -5.41 5.33
CA ILE A 90 -8.33 -5.49 6.66
C ILE A 90 -9.42 -5.75 7.69
N PRO A 91 -9.12 -6.49 8.77
CA PRO A 91 -10.07 -6.66 9.86
C PRO A 91 -10.46 -5.31 10.44
N SER A 92 -11.74 -5.13 10.77
CA SER A 92 -12.25 -3.89 11.33
C SER A 92 -12.21 -3.90 12.86
N GLY A 93 -11.98 -2.74 13.48
CA GLY A 93 -11.96 -2.57 14.93
C GLY A 93 -10.61 -2.06 15.43
N GLY A 94 -10.31 -2.34 16.69
CA GLY A 94 -9.08 -1.87 17.35
C GLY A 94 -9.05 -0.36 17.57
N LEU A 95 -7.88 0.13 17.97
CA LEU A 95 -7.56 1.54 18.14
C LEU A 95 -6.73 2.11 16.99
N ALA A 96 -6.04 1.24 16.24
CA ALA A 96 -5.26 1.62 15.08
C ALA A 96 -6.12 2.27 13.97
N ASP A 97 -5.57 3.29 13.31
CA ASP A 97 -6.10 3.81 12.05
C ASP A 97 -5.93 2.80 10.90
N ASP A 98 -6.57 3.06 9.76
CA ASP A 98 -6.62 2.11 8.65
C ASP A 98 -5.23 1.76 8.08
N GLU A 99 -4.28 2.71 8.05
CA GLU A 99 -2.93 2.50 7.51
C GLU A 99 -2.07 1.65 8.47
N THR A 100 -2.12 2.00 9.76
CA THR A 100 -1.46 1.20 10.81
C THR A 100 -2.05 -0.21 10.87
N ARG A 101 -3.37 -0.34 10.74
CA ARG A 101 -4.06 -1.63 10.77
C ARG A 101 -3.77 -2.49 9.54
N LEU A 102 -3.59 -1.88 8.36
CA LEU A 102 -3.13 -2.59 7.17
C LEU A 102 -1.72 -3.17 7.36
N THR A 103 -0.80 -2.37 7.90
CA THR A 103 0.57 -2.82 8.20
C THR A 103 0.59 -3.95 9.23
N ALA A 104 -0.22 -3.80 10.29
CA ALA A 104 -0.42 -4.84 11.30
C ALA A 104 -0.98 -6.12 10.69
N TRP A 105 -1.97 -6.02 9.80
CA TRP A 105 -2.57 -7.18 9.15
C TRP A 105 -1.57 -7.96 8.30
N PHE A 106 -0.72 -7.29 7.52
CA PHE A 106 0.35 -7.98 6.78
C PHE A 106 1.31 -8.74 7.70
N SER A 107 1.69 -8.12 8.82
CA SER A 107 2.60 -8.73 9.80
C SER A 107 1.95 -9.95 10.46
N VAL A 108 0.69 -9.84 10.86
CA VAL A 108 -0.10 -10.92 11.45
C VAL A 108 -0.29 -12.07 10.47
N GLN A 109 -0.61 -11.81 9.19
CA GLN A 109 -0.76 -12.87 8.19
C GLN A 109 0.52 -13.70 8.05
N LEU A 110 1.69 -13.06 8.04
CA LEU A 110 2.97 -13.75 7.97
C LEU A 110 3.22 -14.63 9.20
N VAL A 111 3.05 -14.08 10.41
CA VAL A 111 3.23 -14.82 11.66
C VAL A 111 2.20 -15.94 11.81
N ALA A 112 0.95 -15.71 11.38
CA ALA A 112 -0.12 -16.68 11.42
C ALA A 112 0.21 -17.91 10.55
N ILE A 113 0.64 -17.69 9.31
CA ILE A 113 1.09 -18.75 8.40
C ILE A 113 2.21 -19.59 9.02
N LEU A 114 3.18 -18.94 9.66
CA LEU A 114 4.27 -19.63 10.37
C LEU A 114 3.78 -20.39 11.60
N SER A 115 2.68 -19.94 12.21
CA SER A 115 2.05 -20.52 13.39
C SER A 115 0.95 -21.53 13.04
N GLU A 116 1.04 -22.21 11.90
CA GLU A 116 0.07 -23.23 11.42
C GLU A 116 -1.34 -22.67 11.13
N CYS A 117 -1.44 -21.42 10.70
CA CYS A 117 -2.67 -20.79 10.23
C CYS A 117 -2.53 -20.50 8.73
N PRO A 118 -2.75 -21.49 7.83
CA PRO A 118 -2.24 -21.44 6.46
C PRO A 118 -2.98 -20.47 5.54
N SER A 119 -4.20 -20.08 5.88
CA SER A 119 -5.04 -19.16 5.08
C SER A 119 -5.71 -18.15 6.00
N PRO A 120 -4.94 -17.19 6.56
CA PRO A 120 -5.51 -16.16 7.41
C PRO A 120 -6.50 -15.29 6.62
N THR A 121 -7.74 -15.16 7.09
CA THR A 121 -8.80 -14.42 6.40
C THR A 121 -9.29 -13.23 7.20
N VAL A 122 -9.65 -12.14 6.51
CA VAL A 122 -10.30 -10.98 7.15
C VAL A 122 -11.66 -11.37 7.73
N GLU A 123 -12.46 -12.12 6.98
CA GLU A 123 -13.77 -12.58 7.44
C GLU A 123 -13.61 -13.50 8.67
N GLY A 124 -14.31 -13.15 9.75
CA GLY A 124 -14.26 -13.90 11.01
C GLY A 124 -13.07 -13.55 11.91
N THR A 125 -12.10 -12.75 11.44
CA THR A 125 -11.04 -12.22 12.31
C THR A 125 -11.58 -11.10 13.18
N THR A 126 -11.28 -11.14 14.48
CA THR A 126 -11.75 -10.13 15.44
C THR A 126 -10.58 -9.49 16.19
N ILE A 127 -10.75 -8.21 16.55
CA ILE A 127 -9.73 -7.43 17.26
C ILE A 127 -10.28 -7.04 18.63
N THR A 128 -9.57 -7.41 19.68
CA THR A 128 -9.87 -7.05 21.07
C THR A 128 -8.76 -6.17 21.63
N VAL A 129 -9.10 -4.99 22.14
CA VAL A 129 -8.12 -4.13 22.80
C VAL A 129 -7.85 -4.66 24.21
N ILE A 130 -6.63 -5.13 24.45
CA ILE A 130 -6.23 -5.69 25.76
C ILE A 130 -5.56 -4.63 26.65
N GLN A 131 -4.93 -3.61 26.06
CA GLN A 131 -4.36 -2.48 26.76
C GLN A 131 -4.66 -1.18 26.00
N GLN A 132 -5.16 -0.16 26.73
CA GLN A 132 -5.31 1.20 26.19
C GLN A 132 -3.95 1.90 26.12
N PRO A 133 -3.78 2.93 25.25
CA PRO A 133 -2.54 3.69 25.14
C PRO A 133 -2.06 4.19 26.50
N ASP A 134 -0.81 3.89 26.83
CA ASP A 134 -0.18 4.29 28.06
C ASP A 134 0.36 5.74 28.00
N ALA A 135 1.19 6.14 28.97
CA ALA A 135 1.75 7.49 29.00
C ALA A 135 2.71 7.78 27.83
N ASN A 136 3.27 6.74 27.21
CA ASN A 136 4.14 6.81 26.03
C ASN A 136 3.34 6.64 24.72
N GLY A 137 2.04 6.36 24.82
CA GLY A 137 1.18 6.08 23.68
C GLY A 137 1.29 4.64 23.17
N GLU A 138 1.92 3.73 23.92
CA GLU A 138 1.99 2.32 23.59
C GLU A 138 0.69 1.61 23.97
N TRP A 139 0.18 0.75 23.10
CA TRP A 139 -1.04 -0.02 23.36
C TRP A 139 -0.92 -1.45 22.83
N GLN A 140 -1.85 -2.31 23.26
CA GLN A 140 -1.87 -3.71 22.85
C GLN A 140 -3.25 -4.16 22.44
N GLU A 141 -3.29 -5.02 21.42
CA GLU A 141 -4.49 -5.64 20.89
C GLU A 141 -4.27 -7.15 20.73
N GLU A 142 -5.30 -7.93 20.98
CA GLU A 142 -5.34 -9.35 20.63
C GLU A 142 -6.19 -9.51 19.37
N TRP A 143 -5.60 -10.09 18.34
CA TRP A 143 -6.23 -10.38 17.07
C TRP A 143 -6.52 -11.88 17.02
N ASP A 144 -7.78 -12.26 17.10
CA ASP A 144 -8.22 -13.64 16.92
C ASP A 144 -8.43 -13.89 15.43
N VAL A 145 -7.41 -14.47 14.79
CA VAL A 145 -7.31 -14.61 13.34
C VAL A 145 -7.96 -15.89 12.87
N ASN A 146 -8.89 -15.79 11.93
CA ASN A 146 -9.49 -16.93 11.27
C ASN A 146 -8.51 -17.55 10.26
N CYS A 147 -8.25 -18.86 10.38
CA CYS A 147 -7.28 -19.57 9.56
C CYS A 147 -7.85 -20.19 8.28
N GLY A 148 -9.12 -19.91 7.95
CA GLY A 148 -9.79 -20.37 6.73
C GLY A 148 -10.20 -21.85 6.75
N ASP A 149 -9.75 -22.62 7.74
CA ASP A 149 -10.07 -24.04 7.96
C ASP A 149 -11.16 -24.26 9.02
N GLY A 150 -11.77 -23.18 9.50
CA GLY A 150 -12.75 -23.20 10.58
C GLY A 150 -12.13 -23.13 11.99
N THR A 151 -10.81 -22.95 12.09
CA THR A 151 -10.12 -22.64 13.34
C THR A 151 -9.74 -21.16 13.41
N SER A 152 -9.49 -20.69 14.64
CA SER A 152 -9.00 -19.34 14.90
C SER A 152 -7.84 -19.40 15.88
N LYS A 153 -6.88 -18.48 15.73
CA LYS A 153 -5.71 -18.38 16.62
C LYS A 153 -5.53 -16.94 17.10
N PRO A 154 -5.30 -16.72 18.40
CA PRO A 154 -5.04 -15.39 18.94
C PRO A 154 -3.57 -14.99 18.70
N PHE A 155 -3.37 -13.74 18.32
CA PHE A 155 -2.06 -13.10 18.19
C PHE A 155 -2.08 -11.78 18.97
N ILE A 156 -1.10 -11.57 19.85
CA ILE A 156 -0.97 -10.33 20.60
C ILE A 156 -0.10 -9.37 19.80
N LEU A 157 -0.61 -8.17 19.57
CA LEU A 157 0.09 -7.11 18.88
C LEU A 157 0.43 -6.00 19.87
N THR A 158 1.68 -5.56 19.84
CA THR A 158 2.14 -4.37 20.56
C THR A 158 2.39 -3.25 19.56
N PHE A 159 1.76 -2.10 19.79
CA PHE A 159 1.90 -0.91 18.97
C PHE A 159 2.72 0.13 19.71
N THR A 160 3.83 0.56 19.10
CA THR A 160 4.78 1.48 19.72
C THR A 160 4.98 2.72 18.84
N PRO A 161 4.61 3.93 19.30
CA PRO A 161 4.90 5.16 18.58
C PRO A 161 6.41 5.43 18.50
N ASN A 162 6.88 5.79 17.31
CA ASN A 162 8.26 6.23 17.08
C ASN A 162 8.40 7.74 17.13
N GLU A 163 9.65 8.20 17.28
CA GLU A 163 10.03 9.63 17.23
C GLU A 163 9.63 10.32 15.92
N ASN A 164 9.48 9.57 14.82
CA ASN A 164 9.10 10.08 13.51
C ASN A 164 7.58 10.17 13.30
N GLY A 165 6.78 9.80 14.31
CA GLY A 165 5.31 9.77 14.22
C GLY A 165 4.73 8.54 13.52
N THR A 166 5.56 7.55 13.19
CA THR A 166 5.12 6.23 12.71
C THR A 166 4.82 5.30 13.89
N ILE A 167 4.01 4.27 13.68
CA ILE A 167 3.74 3.23 14.67
C ILE A 167 4.49 1.95 14.26
N ASN A 168 5.34 1.42 15.14
CA ASN A 168 5.85 0.07 15.00
C ASN A 168 4.81 -0.93 15.47
N VAL A 169 4.68 -2.04 14.74
CA VAL A 169 3.81 -3.16 15.11
C VAL A 169 4.70 -4.37 15.37
N ASP A 170 4.63 -4.89 16.58
CA ASP A 170 5.26 -6.15 16.98
C ASP A 170 4.17 -7.19 17.19
N VAL A 171 4.35 -8.39 16.62
CA VAL A 171 3.39 -9.49 16.72
C VAL A 171 4.03 -10.61 17.52
N ASP A 172 3.45 -10.93 18.67
CA ASP A 172 3.92 -12.03 19.51
C ASP A 172 3.70 -13.37 18.80
N VAL A 173 4.71 -14.24 18.87
CA VAL A 173 4.68 -15.55 18.22
C VAL A 173 4.18 -16.56 19.26
N PRO A 174 2.96 -17.11 19.10
CA PRO A 174 2.41 -18.03 20.09
C PRO A 174 3.28 -19.29 20.21
N GLY A 175 3.96 -19.43 21.35
CA GLY A 175 4.80 -20.59 21.68
C GLY A 175 6.32 -20.35 21.67
N GLN A 176 6.78 -19.11 21.52
CA GLN A 176 8.16 -18.71 21.83
C GLN A 176 8.29 -17.96 23.16
#